data_AF-A0A5K7TS12-F1
#
_entry.id   AF-A0A5K7TS12-F1
#
_cell.length_a   1.000
_cell.length_b   1.000
_cell.length_c   1.000
_cell.angle_alpha   90.00
_cell.angle_beta   90.00
_cell.angle_gamma   90.00
#
_symmetry.space_group_name_H-M   'P 1'
#
loop_
_entity.id
_entity.type
_entity.pdbx_description
1 polymer ?
#
loop_
_entity_poly.entity_id
_entity_poly.type
_entity_poly.pdbx_seq_one_letter_code
_entity_poly.pdbx_strand_id
1 'polypeptide(L)'
;MLSVAEGGDNRHWLTPARKNLVMEEVERYGEHDRRVRMKVSPQARKRNPNLPTHWEVREVSYESQGQIRSLLTSLPTEGYSAKAVAELYLERWEIELGFRAIKSSMQQNAVTLRSKKVELIYQEVWGLLLAYNIIHREASQACLWSNTVGHTLQTGLSFVRREKERATPEGADTPKGDARSQR
;
A
#
# COMPACT_ATOMS: atom_id res chain seq x y z
N MET A 1 -14.20 -1.70 -12.67
CA MET A 1 -14.72 -1.01 -11.47
C MET A 1 -16.21 -0.81 -11.59
N LEU A 2 -16.69 -0.13 -12.64
CA LEU A 2 -18.13 0.06 -12.89
C LEU A 2 -18.92 -1.26 -12.87
N SER A 3 -18.47 -2.28 -13.61
CA SER A 3 -19.11 -3.60 -13.61
C SER A 3 -18.99 -4.40 -12.29
N VAL A 4 -18.10 -4.01 -11.38
CA VAL A 4 -17.93 -4.71 -10.08
C VAL A 4 -19.08 -4.36 -9.13
N ALA A 5 -19.66 -3.17 -9.27
CA ALA A 5 -20.81 -2.71 -8.49
C ALA A 5 -22.16 -3.22 -9.03
N GLU A 6 -22.19 -3.78 -10.25
CA GLU A 6 -23.45 -4.16 -10.94
C GLU A 6 -23.93 -5.59 -10.63
N GLY A 7 -23.09 -6.44 -10.02
CA GLY A 7 -23.33 -7.89 -9.90
C GLY A 7 -23.92 -8.40 -8.57
N GLY A 8 -24.51 -7.54 -7.74
CA GLY A 8 -25.16 -7.93 -6.47
C GLY A 8 -25.22 -6.83 -5.42
N ASP A 9 -25.93 -7.10 -4.32
CA ASP A 9 -26.15 -6.13 -3.24
C ASP A 9 -24.87 -5.84 -2.44
N ASN A 10 -24.72 -4.59 -1.97
CA ASN A 10 -23.60 -4.11 -1.13
C ASN A 10 -22.19 -4.33 -1.74
N ARG A 11 -22.07 -4.31 -3.06
CA ARG A 11 -20.77 -4.37 -3.75
C ARG A 11 -20.20 -2.99 -3.96
N HIS A 12 -19.25 -2.62 -3.10
CA HIS A 12 -18.54 -1.36 -3.22
C HIS A 12 -17.06 -1.56 -3.48
N TRP A 13 -16.46 -0.58 -4.15
CA TRP A 13 -15.02 -0.52 -4.37
C TRP A 13 -14.44 0.72 -3.69
N LEU A 14 -13.17 0.63 -3.32
CA LEU A 14 -12.41 1.69 -2.67
C LEU A 14 -10.99 1.67 -3.21
N THR A 15 -10.55 2.76 -3.83
CA THR A 15 -9.22 2.85 -4.44
C THR A 15 -8.60 4.22 -4.25
N PRO A 16 -7.26 4.32 -4.16
CA PRO A 16 -6.61 5.63 -4.14
C PRO A 16 -6.83 6.34 -5.48
N ALA A 17 -7.02 7.65 -5.41
CA ALA A 17 -7.04 8.49 -6.60
C ALA A 17 -5.64 8.49 -7.24
N ARG A 18 -5.60 8.44 -8.57
CA ARG A 18 -4.34 8.57 -9.33
C ARG A 18 -3.94 10.04 -9.38
N LYS A 19 -2.62 10.27 -9.51
CA LYS A 19 -2.10 11.61 -9.78
C LYS A 19 -2.68 12.13 -11.11
N ASN A 20 -2.94 13.44 -11.17
CA ASN A 20 -3.40 14.17 -12.36
C ASN A 20 -4.74 13.68 -12.93
N LEU A 21 -5.65 13.24 -12.06
CA LEU A 21 -6.99 12.84 -12.47
C LEU A 21 -7.84 14.07 -12.76
N VAL A 22 -8.39 14.16 -13.96
CA VAL A 22 -9.32 15.22 -14.32
C VAL A 22 -10.70 14.85 -13.80
N MET A 23 -11.23 15.68 -12.91
CA MET A 23 -12.48 15.47 -12.19
C MET A 23 -13.30 16.76 -12.23
N GLU A 24 -14.60 16.63 -12.48
CA GLU A 24 -15.57 17.72 -12.38
C GLU A 24 -16.35 17.56 -11.08
N GLU A 25 -16.41 18.59 -10.25
CA GLU A 25 -17.17 18.55 -9.00
C GLU A 25 -18.67 18.67 -9.32
N VAL A 26 -19.46 17.69 -8.89
CA VAL A 26 -20.92 17.67 -9.07
C VAL A 26 -21.60 18.21 -7.81
N GLU A 27 -21.15 17.75 -6.66
CA GLU A 27 -21.76 18.07 -5.37
C GLU A 27 -20.70 17.94 -4.27
N ARG A 28 -20.81 18.77 -3.23
CA ARG A 28 -19.91 18.73 -2.07
C ARG A 28 -20.71 18.42 -0.81
N TYR A 29 -20.33 17.35 -0.13
CA TYR A 29 -20.93 16.94 1.14
C TYR A 29 -20.19 17.53 2.35
N GLY A 30 -18.90 17.83 2.20
CA GLY A 30 -18.07 18.44 3.24
C GLY A 30 -16.70 18.88 2.74
N GLU A 31 -15.82 19.28 3.66
CA GLU A 31 -14.46 19.74 3.34
C GLU A 31 -13.64 18.64 2.63
N HIS A 32 -13.74 17.42 3.14
CA HIS A 32 -13.01 16.24 2.64
C HIS A 32 -13.91 15.21 1.96
N ASP A 33 -15.10 15.63 1.51
CA ASP A 33 -16.10 14.72 0.97
C ASP A 33 -16.91 15.37 -0.15
N ARG A 34 -16.80 14.82 -1.35
CA ARG A 34 -17.50 15.34 -2.52
C ARG A 34 -17.83 14.25 -3.52
N ARG A 35 -18.85 14.51 -4.33
CA ARG A 35 -19.20 13.73 -5.51
C ARG A 35 -18.56 14.36 -6.73
N VAL A 36 -17.79 13.56 -7.46
CA VAL A 36 -17.08 13.98 -8.66
C VAL A 36 -17.53 13.17 -9.86
N ARG A 37 -17.54 13.81 -11.02
CA ARG A 37 -17.81 13.22 -12.32
C ARG A 37 -16.53 13.17 -13.12
N MET A 38 -16.35 12.06 -13.82
CA MET A 38 -15.18 11.80 -14.65
C MET A 38 -15.60 11.26 -16.01
N LYS A 39 -14.81 11.56 -17.04
CA LYS A 39 -15.02 11.01 -18.38
C LYS A 39 -14.51 9.58 -18.46
N VAL A 40 -15.32 8.67 -19.01
CA VAL A 40 -14.88 7.31 -19.32
C VAL A 40 -13.99 7.36 -20.55
N SER A 41 -12.82 6.71 -20.49
CA SER A 41 -11.87 6.76 -21.61
C SER A 41 -12.47 6.16 -22.89
N PRO A 42 -12.18 6.73 -24.08
CA PRO A 42 -12.67 6.19 -25.35
C PRO A 42 -12.23 4.72 -25.56
N GLN A 43 -11.04 4.36 -25.09
CA GLN A 43 -10.53 3.00 -25.16
C GLN A 43 -11.36 2.01 -24.32
N ALA A 44 -11.83 2.42 -23.13
CA ALA A 44 -12.70 1.61 -22.30
C ALA A 44 -14.07 1.40 -22.97
N ARG A 45 -14.65 2.47 -23.54
CA ARG A 45 -15.91 2.38 -24.30
C ARG A 45 -15.79 1.56 -25.58
N LYS A 46 -14.62 1.57 -26.24
CA LYS A 46 -14.37 0.68 -27.39
C LYS A 46 -14.37 -0.79 -26.99
N ARG A 47 -13.88 -1.13 -25.78
CA ARG A 47 -13.88 -2.49 -25.24
C ARG A 47 -15.24 -2.92 -24.70
N ASN A 48 -16.00 -1.99 -24.13
CA ASN A 48 -17.35 -2.22 -23.65
C ASN A 48 -18.26 -1.05 -24.08
N PRO A 49 -19.00 -1.21 -25.18
CA PRO A 49 -19.88 -0.16 -25.71
C PRO A 49 -21.00 0.28 -24.77
N ASN A 50 -21.39 -0.58 -23.82
CA ASN A 50 -22.46 -0.28 -22.86
C ASN A 50 -22.04 0.70 -21.76
N LEU A 51 -20.76 1.06 -21.68
CA LEU A 51 -20.29 2.01 -20.67
C LEU A 51 -20.78 3.43 -20.95
N PRO A 52 -21.23 4.15 -19.90
CA PRO A 52 -21.65 5.54 -20.04
C PRO A 52 -20.49 6.45 -20.45
N THR A 53 -20.81 7.64 -20.94
CA THR A 53 -19.79 8.64 -21.32
C THR A 53 -19.07 9.22 -20.10
N HIS A 54 -19.81 9.38 -19.00
CA HIS A 54 -19.32 9.87 -17.73
C HIS A 54 -19.71 8.88 -16.64
N TRP A 55 -18.91 8.85 -15.59
CA TRP A 55 -19.20 8.10 -14.38
C TRP A 55 -19.00 9.01 -13.18
N GLU A 56 -19.81 8.79 -12.15
CA GLU A 56 -19.79 9.57 -10.92
C GLU A 56 -19.30 8.69 -9.78
N VAL A 57 -18.48 9.28 -8.93
CA VAL A 57 -17.84 8.62 -7.80
C VAL A 57 -17.76 9.57 -6.61
N ARG A 58 -17.72 9.02 -5.40
CA ARG A 58 -17.43 9.81 -4.21
C ARG A 58 -15.92 9.88 -4.02
N GLU A 59 -15.42 11.10 -3.89
CA GLU A 59 -14.04 11.37 -3.50
C GLU A 59 -13.98 11.73 -2.02
N VAL A 60 -13.14 11.00 -1.28
CA VAL A 60 -12.86 11.25 0.13
C VAL A 60 -11.40 11.62 0.27
N SER A 61 -11.12 12.76 0.90
CA SER A 61 -9.76 13.20 1.19
C SER A 61 -9.38 12.89 2.65
N TYR A 62 -8.12 12.59 2.90
CA TYR A 62 -7.60 12.37 4.24
C TYR A 62 -6.14 12.78 4.31
N GLU A 63 -5.69 13.18 5.50
CA GLU A 63 -4.29 13.52 5.74
C GLU A 63 -3.51 12.27 6.16
N SER A 64 -2.34 12.06 5.55
CA SER A 64 -1.41 11.00 5.93
C SER A 64 0.02 11.51 5.78
N GLN A 65 0.78 11.46 6.88
CA GLN A 65 2.18 11.91 6.94
C GLN A 65 2.36 13.36 6.43
N GLY A 66 1.46 14.28 6.81
CA GLY A 66 1.50 15.69 6.40
C GLY A 66 1.10 15.94 4.94
N GLN A 67 0.57 14.93 4.24
CA GLN A 67 0.10 15.06 2.86
C GLN A 67 -1.37 14.71 2.75
N ILE A 68 -2.15 15.55 2.07
CA ILE A 68 -3.52 15.26 1.71
C ILE A 68 -3.53 14.23 0.58
N ARG A 69 -4.23 13.13 0.79
CA ARG A 69 -4.45 12.06 -0.19
C ARG A 69 -5.93 11.93 -0.47
N SER A 70 -6.27 11.54 -1.70
CA SER A 70 -7.65 11.31 -2.11
C SER A 70 -7.92 9.84 -2.39
N LEU A 71 -9.12 9.40 -2.02
CA LEU A 71 -9.68 8.09 -2.25
C LEU A 71 -10.93 8.25 -3.12
N LEU A 72 -11.19 7.26 -3.95
CA LEU A 72 -12.39 7.17 -4.77
C LEU A 72 -13.16 5.93 -4.33
N THR A 73 -14.47 6.07 -4.16
CA THR A 73 -15.35 4.98 -3.73
C THR A 73 -16.74 5.07 -4.35
N SER A 74 -17.41 3.91 -4.40
CA SER A 74 -18.84 3.79 -4.69
C SER A 74 -19.71 3.71 -3.43
N LEU A 75 -19.15 3.88 -2.23
CA LEU A 75 -19.93 3.92 -0.99
C LEU A 75 -20.79 5.20 -0.93
N PRO A 76 -22.08 5.10 -0.58
CA PRO A 76 -22.95 6.26 -0.43
C PRO A 76 -22.51 7.11 0.77
N THR A 77 -22.87 8.39 0.75
CA THR A 77 -22.64 9.30 1.89
C THR A 77 -23.55 8.96 3.07
N GLU A 78 -24.76 8.49 2.77
CA GLU A 78 -25.72 7.98 3.74
C GLU A 78 -25.17 6.72 4.42
N GLY A 79 -24.85 6.83 5.71
CA GLY A 79 -24.37 5.70 6.52
C GLY A 79 -22.86 5.53 6.60
N TYR A 80 -22.07 6.17 5.73
CA TYR A 80 -20.61 6.06 5.74
C TYR A 80 -19.96 7.44 5.76
N SER A 81 -19.36 7.82 6.89
CA SER A 81 -18.63 9.07 7.01
C SER A 81 -17.31 9.05 6.23
N ALA A 82 -16.85 10.21 5.77
CA ALA A 82 -15.55 10.34 5.11
C ALA A 82 -14.40 9.79 5.98
N LYS A 83 -14.46 10.03 7.29
CA LYS A 83 -13.48 9.50 8.25
C LYS A 83 -13.49 7.96 8.27
N ALA A 84 -14.65 7.33 8.35
CA ALA A 84 -14.76 5.86 8.35
C ALA A 84 -14.24 5.24 7.04
N VAL A 85 -14.49 5.90 5.90
CA VAL A 85 -13.94 5.46 4.59
C VAL A 85 -12.41 5.55 4.56
N ALA A 86 -11.85 6.62 5.13
CA ALA A 86 -10.40 6.80 5.23
C ALA A 86 -9.75 5.76 6.16
N GLU A 87 -10.35 5.51 7.33
CA GLU A 87 -9.90 4.48 8.28
C GLU A 87 -9.92 3.08 7.64
N LEU A 88 -11.02 2.72 6.96
CA LEU A 88 -11.13 1.47 6.22
C LEU A 88 -10.03 1.31 5.16
N TYR A 89 -9.66 2.40 4.48
CA TYR A 89 -8.56 2.37 3.52
C TYR A 89 -7.20 2.17 4.20
N LEU A 90 -6.98 2.80 5.36
CA LEU A 90 -5.75 2.65 6.13
C LEU A 90 -5.56 1.21 6.60
N GLU A 91 -6.60 0.58 7.17
CA GLU A 91 -6.59 -0.83 7.56
C GLU A 91 -6.26 -1.75 6.38
N ARG A 92 -6.87 -1.48 5.21
CA ARG A 92 -6.56 -2.23 3.99
C ARG A 92 -5.10 -2.05 3.58
N TRP A 93 -4.56 -0.84 3.67
CA TRP A 93 -3.19 -0.55 3.30
C TRP A 93 -2.18 -1.23 4.22
N GLU A 94 -2.48 -1.36 5.51
CA GLU A 94 -1.66 -2.12 6.47
C GLU A 94 -1.52 -3.59 6.04
N ILE A 95 -2.60 -4.21 5.56
CA ILE A 95 -2.55 -5.58 5.02
C ILE A 95 -1.63 -5.64 3.79
N GLU A 96 -1.73 -4.67 2.88
CA GLU A 96 -0.85 -4.60 1.69
C GLU A 96 0.63 -4.43 2.08
N LEU A 97 0.91 -3.64 3.11
CA LEU A 97 2.25 -3.48 3.67
C LEU A 97 2.76 -4.80 4.26
N GLY A 98 1.92 -5.55 4.96
CA GLY A 98 2.29 -6.86 5.50
C GLY A 98 2.69 -7.85 4.41
N PHE A 99 1.88 -7.96 3.35
CA PHE A 99 2.25 -8.80 2.21
C PHE A 99 3.53 -8.33 1.51
N ARG A 100 3.76 -7.02 1.41
CA ARG A 100 5.02 -6.48 0.87
C ARG A 100 6.21 -6.85 1.75
N ALA A 101 6.08 -6.77 3.07
CA ALA A 101 7.13 -7.12 4.01
C ALA A 101 7.50 -8.61 3.92
N ILE A 102 6.52 -9.49 3.80
CA ILE A 102 6.76 -10.93 3.59
C ILE A 102 7.55 -11.18 2.30
N LYS A 103 7.10 -10.61 1.18
CA LYS A 103 7.75 -10.78 -0.13
C LYS A 103 9.17 -10.21 -0.19
N SER A 104 9.36 -9.03 0.40
CA SER A 104 10.64 -8.32 0.35
C SER A 104 11.63 -8.84 1.40
N SER A 105 11.26 -8.75 2.67
CA SER A 105 12.20 -8.93 3.79
C SER A 105 12.41 -10.40 4.14
N MET A 106 11.34 -11.20 4.18
CA MET A 106 11.43 -12.60 4.60
C MET A 106 11.84 -13.53 3.45
N GLN A 107 11.37 -13.24 2.23
CA GLN A 107 11.73 -14.01 1.04
C GLN A 107 12.93 -13.43 0.28
N GLN A 108 13.51 -12.31 0.71
CA GLN A 108 14.62 -11.63 0.03
C GLN A 108 14.35 -11.37 -1.47
N ASN A 109 13.09 -11.10 -1.84
CA ASN A 109 12.60 -11.03 -3.22
C ASN A 109 12.71 -12.33 -4.05
N ALA A 110 13.18 -13.43 -3.45
CA ALA A 110 13.13 -14.77 -4.03
C ALA A 110 11.77 -15.40 -3.67
N VAL A 111 10.75 -15.13 -4.49
CA VAL A 111 9.40 -15.69 -4.36
C VAL A 111 9.37 -17.15 -4.85
N THR A 112 10.28 -17.98 -4.34
CA THR A 112 10.37 -19.39 -4.72
C THR A 112 10.07 -20.24 -3.50
N LEU A 113 8.89 -20.85 -3.49
CA LEU A 113 8.55 -21.90 -2.53
C LEU A 113 9.37 -23.14 -2.85
N ARG A 114 9.81 -23.88 -1.84
CA ARG A 114 10.73 -25.01 -2.01
C ARG A 114 9.99 -26.27 -2.45
N SER A 115 8.80 -26.48 -1.90
CA SER A 115 8.00 -27.66 -2.21
C SER A 115 7.26 -27.56 -3.55
N LYS A 116 7.11 -28.71 -4.19
CA LYS A 116 6.28 -28.92 -5.39
C LYS A 116 4.95 -29.63 -5.09
N LYS A 117 4.70 -30.03 -3.83
CA LYS A 117 3.45 -30.66 -3.38
C LYS A 117 2.51 -29.61 -2.80
N VAL A 118 1.24 -29.61 -3.22
CA VAL A 118 0.22 -28.63 -2.84
C VAL A 118 0.07 -28.49 -1.32
N GLU A 119 0.00 -29.61 -0.60
CA GLU A 119 -0.14 -29.62 0.87
C GLU A 119 1.05 -28.95 1.57
N LEU A 120 2.27 -29.29 1.17
CA LEU A 120 3.50 -28.70 1.71
C LEU A 120 3.66 -27.23 1.31
N ILE A 121 3.14 -26.82 0.14
CA ILE A 121 3.06 -25.40 -0.26
C ILE A 121 2.19 -24.63 0.72
N TYR A 122 1.02 -25.15 1.10
CA TYR A 122 0.19 -24.51 2.12
C TYR A 122 0.93 -24.40 3.46
N GLN A 123 1.62 -25.46 3.88
CA GLN A 123 2.42 -25.44 5.10
C GLN A 123 3.51 -24.35 5.07
N GLU A 124 4.24 -24.21 3.96
CA GLU A 124 5.25 -23.16 3.78
C GLU A 124 4.62 -21.75 3.87
N VAL A 125 3.48 -21.53 3.22
CA VAL A 125 2.77 -20.24 3.26
C VAL A 125 2.29 -19.92 4.69
N TRP A 126 1.70 -20.89 5.38
CA TRP A 126 1.29 -20.72 6.78
C TRP A 126 2.46 -20.44 7.70
N GLY A 127 3.58 -21.13 7.51
CA GLY A 127 4.82 -20.88 8.25
C GLY A 127 5.34 -19.46 8.06
N LEU A 128 5.30 -18.94 6.83
CA LEU A 128 5.69 -17.55 6.52
C LEU A 128 4.75 -16.53 7.17
N LEU A 129 3.43 -16.75 7.10
CA LEU A 129 2.45 -15.86 7.74
C LEU A 129 2.63 -15.84 9.26
N LEU A 130 2.84 -17.00 9.88
CA LEU A 130 3.06 -17.12 11.32
C LEU A 130 4.34 -16.40 11.75
N ALA A 131 5.46 -16.66 11.06
CA ALA A 131 6.73 -16.01 11.36
C ALA A 131 6.66 -14.48 11.19
N TYR A 132 5.96 -13.99 10.16
CA TYR A 132 5.70 -12.56 9.99
C TYR A 132 4.96 -11.98 11.19
N ASN A 133 3.86 -12.61 11.60
CA ASN A 133 3.04 -12.13 12.72
C ASN A 133 3.82 -12.11 14.04
N ILE A 134 4.66 -13.13 14.29
CA ILE A 134 5.52 -13.17 15.49
C ILE A 134 6.53 -12.02 15.47
N ILE A 135 7.31 -11.89 14.39
CA ILE A 135 8.33 -10.82 14.26
C ILE A 135 7.69 -9.44 14.40
N HIS A 136 6.54 -9.24 13.74
CA HIS A 136 5.84 -7.96 13.76
C HIS A 136 5.29 -7.64 15.17
N ARG A 137 4.77 -8.63 15.89
CA ARG A 137 4.32 -8.48 17.27
C ARG A 137 5.47 -8.09 18.19
N GLU A 138 6.59 -8.82 18.15
CA GLU A 138 7.74 -8.54 19.03
C GLU A 138 8.35 -7.16 18.75
N ALA A 139 8.48 -6.77 17.48
CA ALA A 139 8.96 -5.44 17.10
C ALA A 139 8.01 -4.33 17.60
N SER A 140 6.70 -4.56 17.50
CA SER A 140 5.69 -3.62 18.01
C SER A 140 5.75 -3.49 19.53
N GLN A 141 5.91 -4.61 20.24
CA GLN A 141 6.09 -4.61 21.69
C GLN A 141 7.36 -3.86 22.09
N ALA A 142 8.51 -4.16 21.48
CA ALA A 142 9.79 -3.49 21.77
C ALA A 142 9.70 -1.95 21.61
N CYS A 143 8.97 -1.48 20.58
CA CYS A 143 8.73 -0.05 20.36
C CYS A 143 7.91 0.60 21.50
N LEU A 144 6.90 -0.11 22.01
CA LEU A 144 6.12 0.34 23.17
C LEU A 144 7.00 0.42 24.43
N TRP A 145 7.84 -0.59 24.67
CA TRP A 145 8.77 -0.61 25.81
C TRP A 145 9.80 0.53 25.76
N SER A 146 10.24 0.96 24.57
CA SER A 146 11.21 2.05 24.40
C SER A 146 10.59 3.45 24.44
N ASN A 147 9.29 3.58 24.77
CA ASN A 147 8.52 4.83 24.76
C ASN A 147 8.75 5.67 23.50
N THR A 148 9.01 5.01 22.37
CA THR A 148 9.19 5.66 21.07
C THR A 148 7.81 5.85 20.45
N VAL A 149 7.03 6.74 21.05
CA VAL A 149 5.70 7.11 20.55
C VAL A 149 5.92 8.12 19.42
N GLY A 150 5.83 7.67 18.17
CA GLY A 150 5.95 8.65 17.06
C GLY A 150 5.90 8.14 15.62
N HIS A 151 6.08 6.86 15.34
CA HIS A 151 5.94 6.36 13.96
C HIS A 151 5.35 4.96 13.93
N THR A 152 4.05 4.88 14.23
CA THR A 152 3.26 3.70 13.89
C THR A 152 3.37 3.46 12.38
N LEU A 153 3.63 2.20 12.00
CA LEU A 153 3.55 1.61 10.66
C LEU A 153 4.77 1.63 9.71
N GLN A 154 5.97 2.08 10.11
CA GLN A 154 7.15 2.02 9.21
C GLN A 154 8.39 1.27 9.74
N THR A 155 8.30 0.69 10.94
CA THR A 155 9.48 0.21 11.67
C THR A 155 9.83 -1.27 11.47
N GLY A 156 9.21 -1.95 10.50
CA GLY A 156 9.68 -3.27 10.06
C GLY A 156 10.82 -3.19 9.04
N LEU A 157 10.77 -2.20 8.14
CA LEU A 157 11.76 -2.04 7.05
C LEU A 157 12.97 -1.20 7.45
N SER A 158 12.81 -0.21 8.34
CA SER A 158 13.92 0.61 8.81
C SER A 158 14.86 -0.14 9.76
N PHE A 159 14.36 -1.09 10.55
CA PHE A 159 15.19 -1.93 11.42
C PHE A 159 16.11 -2.86 10.60
N VAL A 160 15.53 -3.64 9.68
CA VAL A 160 16.29 -4.52 8.77
C VAL A 160 17.24 -3.74 7.87
N ARG A 161 16.86 -2.54 7.41
CA ARG A 161 17.75 -1.66 6.64
C ARG A 161 18.92 -1.13 7.47
N ARG A 162 18.69 -0.74 8.73
CA ARG A 162 19.73 -0.28 9.67
C ARG A 162 20.64 -1.40 10.15
N GLU A 163 20.21 -2.64 10.09
CA GLU A 163 21.02 -3.83 10.39
C GLU A 163 21.88 -4.23 9.19
N LYS A 164 21.35 -4.10 7.96
CA LYS A 164 22.11 -4.29 6.72
C LYS A 164 23.19 -3.21 6.53
N GLU A 165 22.90 -1.97 6.92
CA GLU A 165 23.88 -0.85 6.94
C GLU A 165 24.94 -1.03 8.05
N ARG A 166 24.61 -1.69 9.17
CA ARG A 166 25.60 -2.05 10.21
C ARG A 166 26.44 -3.29 9.90
N ALA A 167 25.94 -4.21 9.07
CA ALA A 167 26.64 -5.42 8.66
C ALA A 167 27.60 -5.21 7.47
N THR A 168 27.64 -4.01 6.89
CA THR A 168 28.65 -3.63 5.89
C THR A 168 29.72 -2.82 6.61
N PRO A 169 30.92 -3.36 6.89
CA PRO A 169 31.97 -2.57 7.52
C PRO A 169 32.42 -1.46 6.56
N GLU A 170 32.27 -0.21 6.99
CA GLU A 170 33.00 0.93 6.42
C GLU A 170 34.50 0.67 6.62
N GLY A 171 35.24 0.52 5.52
CA GLY A 171 36.70 0.44 5.53
C GLY A 171 37.28 -0.80 4.87
N ALA A 172 37.11 -0.94 3.55
CA ALA A 172 38.11 -1.62 2.72
C ALA A 172 38.81 -0.54 1.89
N ASP A 173 39.74 0.15 2.54
CA ASP A 173 40.64 1.10 1.90
C ASP A 173 41.49 0.33 0.87
N THR A 174 41.28 0.62 -0.41
CA THR A 174 42.07 0.02 -1.48
C THR A 174 43.28 0.91 -1.69
N PRO A 175 44.53 0.45 -1.50
CA PRO A 175 45.69 1.31 -1.66
C PRO A 175 45.82 1.71 -3.14
N LYS A 176 45.67 3.01 -3.42
CA LYS A 176 46.04 3.59 -4.71
C LYS A 176 47.55 3.48 -4.87
N GLY A 177 48.00 2.58 -5.76
CA GLY A 177 49.38 2.50 -6.19
C GLY A 177 49.83 3.82 -6.82
N ASP A 178 50.84 4.42 -6.20
CA ASP A 178 51.46 5.67 -6.63
C ASP A 178 52.43 5.36 -7.78
N ALA A 179 51.98 5.54 -9.03
CA ALA A 179 52.84 5.46 -10.21
C ALA A 179 53.38 6.86 -10.53
N ARG A 180 54.34 7.34 -9.74
CA ARG A 180 55.20 8.47 -10.13
C ARG A 180 56.42 7.94 -10.89
N SER A 181 56.36 8.19 -12.20
CA SER A 181 57.49 8.35 -13.10
C SER A 181 58.66 9.09 -12.44
N GLN A 182 59.80 8.41 -12.28
CA GLN A 182 61.12 9.04 -12.20
C GLN A 182 61.89 8.72 -13.49
N ARG A 183 62.23 9.79 -14.21
CA ARG A 183 63.58 9.95 -14.76
C ARG A 183 64.45 10.53 -13.66
#